data_AF-A0A6L8BD50-F1
#
_entry.id   AF-A0A6L8BD50-F1
#
_cell.length_a   1.000
_cell.length_b   1.000
_cell.length_c   1.000
_cell.angle_alpha   90.00
_cell.angle_beta   90.00
_cell.angle_gamma   90.00
#
_symmetry.space_group_name_H-M   'P 1'
#
loop_
_entity.id
_entity.type
_entity.pdbx_description
1 polymer ?
#
loop_
_entity_poly.entity_id
_entity_poly.type
_entity_poly.pdbx_seq_one_letter_code
_entity_poly.pdbx_strand_id
1 'polypeptide(L)'
;MTNQKKPSTAVSEAELRCGAAILPAGRRRENLMADIEGMLREAFGERVLPFDRAAAREYADIAATRNVRDFDGIGVDIVNPWNAA
;
A
#
# COMPACT_ATOMS: atom_id res chain seq x y z
N MET A 1 -0.07 -27.31 12.04
CA MET A 1 -0.71 -26.05 11.63
C MET A 1 0.38 -25.16 11.07
N THR A 2 0.43 -24.96 9.76
CA THR A 2 1.43 -24.08 9.14
C THR A 2 1.06 -22.64 9.48
N ASN A 3 1.92 -21.94 10.22
CA ASN A 3 1.75 -20.51 10.51
C ASN A 3 1.99 -19.73 9.22
N GLN A 4 0.94 -19.55 8.42
CA GLN A 4 1.04 -18.90 7.12
C GLN A 4 1.17 -17.38 7.34
N LYS A 5 2.40 -16.85 7.21
CA LYS A 5 2.69 -15.40 7.28
C LYS A 5 1.74 -14.63 6.36
N LYS A 6 1.12 -13.53 6.79
CA LYS A 6 0.20 -12.72 5.95
C LYS A 6 0.96 -12.08 4.76
N PRO A 7 0.33 -11.80 3.61
CA PRO A 7 0.98 -11.10 2.50
C PRO A 7 1.02 -9.57 2.74
N SER A 8 1.99 -8.89 2.11
CA SER A 8 2.07 -7.42 2.01
C SER A 8 1.93 -6.99 0.54
N THR A 9 1.79 -5.70 0.27
CA THR A 9 1.79 -5.15 -1.10
C THR A 9 3.12 -4.47 -1.41
N ALA A 10 3.55 -4.55 -2.67
CA ALA A 10 4.76 -3.88 -3.12
C ALA A 10 4.71 -2.35 -2.91
N VAL A 11 3.49 -1.77 -2.95
CA VAL A 11 3.25 -0.34 -2.69
C VAL A 11 3.58 0.01 -1.24
N SER A 12 3.02 -0.74 -0.27
CA SER A 12 3.28 -0.48 1.15
C SER A 12 4.76 -0.64 1.51
N GLU A 13 5.46 -1.62 0.92
CA GLU A 13 6.90 -1.72 1.16
C GLU A 13 7.70 -0.60 0.50
N ALA A 14 7.27 -0.13 -0.69
CA ALA A 14 7.90 1.02 -1.35
C ALA A 14 7.74 2.29 -0.52
N GLU A 15 6.57 2.53 0.08
CA GLU A 15 6.32 3.67 0.98
C GLU A 15 7.27 3.67 2.18
N LEU A 16 7.48 2.52 2.83
CA LEU A 16 8.42 2.39 3.94
C LEU A 16 9.86 2.72 3.52
N ARG A 17 10.30 2.16 2.38
CA ARG A 17 11.64 2.41 1.83
C ARG A 17 11.83 3.87 1.43
N CYS A 18 10.83 4.49 0.81
CA CYS A 18 10.84 5.91 0.48
C CYS A 18 10.96 6.78 1.74
N GLY A 19 10.21 6.47 2.79
CA GLY A 19 10.30 7.18 4.07
C GLY A 19 11.72 7.18 4.65
N ALA A 20 12.40 6.04 4.62
CA ALA A 20 13.80 5.96 5.03
C ALA A 20 14.76 6.69 4.07
N ALA A 21 14.51 6.62 2.75
CA ALA A 21 15.37 7.22 1.74
C ALA A 21 15.39 8.76 1.73
N ILE A 22 14.34 9.41 2.23
CA ILE A 22 14.26 10.88 2.35
C ILE A 22 15.26 11.42 3.39
N LEU A 23 15.69 10.60 4.34
CA LEU A 23 16.67 11.01 5.34
C LEU A 23 18.03 11.33 4.69
N PRO A 24 18.77 12.34 5.19
CA PRO A 24 20.15 12.56 4.77
C PRO A 24 21.01 11.30 4.91
N ALA A 25 22.00 11.16 4.03
CA ALA A 25 22.95 10.05 4.13
C ALA A 25 23.63 10.04 5.51
N GLY A 26 23.72 8.84 6.11
CA GLY A 26 24.32 8.64 7.40
C GLY A 26 23.63 7.55 8.22
N ARG A 27 24.13 7.36 9.45
CA ARG A 27 23.80 6.22 10.30
C ARG A 27 22.31 6.04 10.58
N ARG A 28 21.55 7.13 10.71
CA ARG A 28 20.10 7.07 10.94
C ARG A 28 19.37 6.43 9.75
N ARG A 29 19.71 6.82 8.53
CA ARG A 29 19.12 6.26 7.30
C ARG A 29 19.50 4.79 7.16
N GLU A 30 20.78 4.47 7.36
CA GLU A 30 21.30 3.11 7.25
C GLU A 30 20.62 2.15 8.23
N ASN A 31 20.54 2.54 9.51
CA ASN A 31 19.89 1.73 10.54
C ASN A 31 18.40 1.52 10.23
N LEU A 32 17.67 2.60 9.93
CA LEU A 32 16.24 2.47 9.64
C LEU A 32 15.96 1.60 8.41
N MET A 33 16.79 1.73 7.37
CA MET A 33 16.65 0.88 6.18
C MET A 33 16.89 -0.60 6.53
N ALA A 34 17.93 -0.90 7.32
CA ALA A 34 18.21 -2.25 7.77
C ALA A 34 17.06 -2.84 8.62
N ASP A 35 16.50 -2.05 9.53
CA ASP A 35 15.36 -2.45 10.37
C ASP A 35 14.12 -2.75 9.52
N ILE A 36 13.82 -1.91 8.52
CA ILE A 36 12.72 -2.12 7.58
C ILE A 36 12.92 -3.41 6.80
N GLU A 37 14.10 -3.65 6.22
CA GLU A 37 14.38 -4.87 5.45
C GLU A 37 14.28 -6.13 6.31
N GLY A 38 14.75 -6.07 7.56
CA GLY A 38 14.60 -7.16 8.53
C GLY A 38 13.14 -7.45 8.83
N MET A 39 12.37 -6.42 9.19
CA MET A 39 10.94 -6.53 9.48
C MET A 39 10.15 -7.09 8.29
N LEU A 40 10.38 -6.60 7.07
CA LEU A 40 9.67 -7.07 5.88
C LEU A 40 9.93 -8.55 5.60
N ARG A 41 11.19 -8.98 5.71
CA ARG A 41 11.59 -10.38 5.55
C ARG A 41 10.96 -11.28 6.60
N GLU A 42 10.95 -10.84 7.86
CA GLU A 42 10.41 -11.62 8.97
C GLU A 42 8.89 -11.70 8.94
N ALA A 43 8.20 -10.59 8.69
CA ALA A 43 6.75 -10.52 8.73
C ALA A 43 6.08 -11.12 7.48
N PHE A 44 6.65 -10.89 6.29
CA PHE A 44 5.96 -11.17 5.02
C PHE A 44 6.69 -12.17 4.12
N GLY A 45 8.02 -12.32 4.27
CA GLY A 45 8.81 -13.25 3.46
C GLY A 45 8.69 -12.94 1.96
N GLU A 46 8.45 -13.96 1.14
CA GLU A 46 8.26 -13.79 -0.32
C GLU A 46 6.82 -13.42 -0.71
N ARG A 47 5.93 -13.19 0.26
CA ARG A 47 4.50 -12.93 -0.01
C ARG A 47 4.23 -11.44 -0.29
N VAL A 48 4.87 -10.92 -1.32
CA VAL A 48 4.67 -9.54 -1.77
C VAL A 48 3.75 -9.52 -2.99
N LEU A 49 2.61 -8.85 -2.87
CA LEU A 49 1.64 -8.70 -3.94
C LEU A 49 2.07 -7.56 -4.88
N PRO A 50 2.25 -7.80 -6.19
CA PRO A 50 2.60 -6.76 -7.15
C PRO A 50 1.40 -5.84 -7.41
N PHE A 51 1.68 -4.58 -7.73
CA PHE A 51 0.69 -3.67 -8.30
C PHE A 51 0.84 -3.67 -9.83
N ASP A 52 0.18 -4.61 -10.48
CA ASP A 52 0.24 -4.84 -11.93
C ASP A 52 -0.98 -4.24 -12.66
N ARG A 53 -1.15 -4.58 -13.95
CA ARG A 53 -2.27 -4.07 -14.76
C ARG A 53 -3.64 -4.55 -14.24
N ALA A 54 -3.73 -5.73 -13.63
CA ALA A 54 -4.98 -6.22 -13.07
C ALA A 54 -5.30 -5.46 -11.78
N ALA A 55 -4.33 -5.33 -10.87
CA ALA A 55 -4.48 -4.53 -9.66
C ALA A 55 -4.84 -3.07 -9.97
N ALA A 56 -4.25 -2.48 -11.01
CA ALA A 56 -4.54 -1.10 -11.43
C ALA A 56 -5.99 -0.91 -11.92
N ARG A 57 -6.57 -1.91 -12.60
CA ARG A 57 -7.97 -1.86 -13.05
C ARG A 57 -8.92 -1.88 -11.86
N GLU A 58 -8.76 -2.86 -10.97
CA GLU A 58 -9.58 -2.98 -9.77
C GLU A 58 -9.43 -1.75 -8.84
N TYR A 59 -8.20 -1.23 -8.74
CA TYR A 59 -7.93 -0.01 -7.98
C TYR A 59 -8.74 1.18 -8.50
N ALA A 60 -8.89 1.35 -9.81
CA ALA A 60 -9.63 2.47 -10.38
C ALA A 60 -11.10 2.47 -9.92
N ASP A 61 -11.75 1.30 -9.96
CA ASP A 61 -13.14 1.14 -9.54
C ASP A 61 -13.30 1.38 -8.02
N ILE A 62 -12.36 0.85 -7.22
CA ILE A 62 -12.35 1.08 -5.77
C ILE A 62 -12.10 2.54 -5.41
N ALA A 63 -11.14 3.20 -6.07
CA ALA A 63 -10.77 4.58 -5.78
C ALA A 63 -11.89 5.55 -6.15
N ALA A 64 -12.53 5.36 -7.30
CA ALA A 64 -13.66 6.16 -7.75
C ALA A 64 -14.83 6.14 -6.76
N THR A 65 -15.05 4.99 -6.10
CA THR A 65 -16.16 4.81 -5.17
C THR A 65 -15.82 5.19 -3.72
N ARG A 66 -14.53 5.36 -3.39
CA ARG A 66 -14.05 5.72 -2.04
C ARG A 66 -13.93 7.23 -1.80
N ASN A 67 -13.55 8.00 -2.81
CA ASN A 67 -13.44 9.46 -2.73
C ASN A 67 -14.60 10.15 -3.45
N VAL A 68 -15.83 10.00 -2.93
CA VAL A 68 -17.01 10.67 -3.53
C VAL A 68 -16.83 12.20 -3.65
N ARG A 69 -16.05 12.78 -2.75
CA ARG A 69 -15.79 14.23 -2.67
C ARG A 69 -15.01 14.78 -3.87
N ASP A 70 -14.22 13.96 -4.55
CA ASP A 70 -13.49 14.38 -5.76
C ASP A 70 -14.44 14.56 -6.96
N PHE A 71 -15.66 14.07 -6.84
CA PHE A 71 -16.69 14.11 -7.87
C PHE A 71 -17.89 14.99 -7.49
N ASP A 72 -17.82 15.71 -6.36
CA ASP A 72 -18.82 16.70 -5.96
C ASP A 72 -18.96 17.78 -7.05
N GLY A 73 -20.20 18.04 -7.48
CA GLY A 73 -20.50 19.09 -8.48
C GLY A 73 -20.43 18.66 -9.95
N ILE A 74 -20.10 17.39 -10.24
CA ILE A 74 -20.08 16.85 -11.62
C ILE A 74 -21.49 16.41 -12.08
N GLY A 75 -22.46 16.31 -11.17
CA GLY A 75 -23.84 15.94 -11.50
C GLY A 75 -24.03 14.45 -11.82
N VAL A 76 -23.10 13.61 -11.39
CA VAL A 76 -23.16 12.14 -11.51
C VAL A 76 -23.57 11.51 -10.18
N ASP A 77 -24.48 10.54 -10.22
CA ASP A 77 -24.86 9.77 -9.04
C ASP A 77 -23.76 8.74 -8.72
N ILE A 78 -23.11 8.90 -7.56
CA ILE A 78 -22.02 8.00 -7.14
C ILE A 78 -22.54 7.02 -6.10
N VAL A 79 -22.45 5.74 -6.43
CA VAL A 79 -22.68 4.67 -5.48
C VAL A 79 -21.39 4.43 -4.71
N ASN A 80 -21.39 4.79 -3.42
CA ASN A 80 -20.31 4.44 -2.49
C ASN A 80 -20.65 3.13 -1.76
N PRO A 81 -20.08 1.98 -2.16
CA PRO A 81 -20.36 0.68 -1.55
C PRO A 81 -19.76 0.56 -0.13
N TRP A 82 -18.93 1.52 0.30
CA TRP A 82 -18.35 1.58 1.65
C TRP A 82 -19.28 2.21 2.69
N ASN A 83 -20.37 2.86 2.26
CA ASN A 83 -21.40 3.41 3.15
C ASN A 83 -22.47 2.37 3.55
N ALA A 84 -22.29 1.09 3.19
CA ALA A 84 -23.16 0.02 3.63
C ALA A 84 -22.86 -0.38 5.09
N ALA A 85 -23.79 0.00 5.98
CA ALA A 85 -23.99 -0.59 7.30
C ALA A 85 -25.15 -1.59 7.23
#